data_AF-A0A815YRW8-F1
#
_entry.id   AF-A0A815YRW8-F1
#
_cell.length_a   1.000
_cell.length_b   1.000
_cell.length_c   1.000
_cell.angle_alpha   90.00
_cell.angle_beta   90.00
_cell.angle_gamma   90.00
#
_symmetry.space_group_name_H-M   'P 1'
#
loop_
_entity.id
_entity.type
_entity.pdbx_description
1 polymer ?
#
loop_
_entity_poly.entity_id
_entity_poly.type
_entity_poly.pdbx_seq_one_letter_code
_entity_poly.pdbx_strand_id
1 'polypeptide(L)'
;DISGILQGYKDSITPGTWQMIKEQKQEWVDVYSNEDIYEIMRKSPDNILCLGILVQRSEEAVTNPTKGLKLLNVTNTIISYDSFINAMNVAKNDLQQTQGEFTILNDLYCVAGALSNERINAVIPLYINDEHMKRIRILEGIWLGYLYTLDSYGYDKQQEVAILKLLCEIIQQRTDTQRQKQILTELEKVCQFIINESQGFKTAEQYGEKTYEKLLNRLVLVNSQEYDLRIPLMIGYLKGNVTSVLLPVYYEYLRQQYQNKYDKRSLETKQIVENLVYGCEAKHQTMTVSTNNRDNITTINSDPDYIEKSYIDYYHDELCEPIQLLKEKINNENQRLIVSDAIEVDYIKSLLLPIPDFIKSLLSYCHIDEDYIDKHLDYAHLRWELLVTFYYLIYSDTNSGALQNLPKEENILSVIDQRLQSGKEHVVDYDYSTENIRLVSYVALNCKTLEGFAGLMRKYCSQCRGPLFTEIFKQLLRPDDNENDSVAAKITKKDKRIALITNQIPTTTTIKPFYNMKNYQRQSYYDERMDSLYEFINNNEVTEIQLHHLEKIVVYCRGRSTLPDRKSRKQRLHCYVLF
;
A
#
# COMPACT_ATOMS: atom_id res chain seq x y z
N ASP A 1 -30.12 -4.29 39.38
CA ASP A 1 -30.55 -5.67 39.62
C ASP A 1 -31.23 -6.18 38.36
N ILE A 2 -30.57 -7.09 37.62
CA ILE A 2 -31.07 -7.63 36.35
C ILE A 2 -32.32 -8.49 36.59
N SER A 3 -32.35 -9.24 37.70
CA SER A 3 -33.45 -10.13 38.05
C SER A 3 -34.76 -9.35 38.28
N GLY A 4 -34.69 -8.20 38.95
CA GLY A 4 -35.84 -7.31 39.12
C GLY A 4 -36.40 -6.76 37.80
N ILE A 5 -35.54 -6.40 36.85
CA ILE A 5 -35.95 -5.93 35.51
C ILE A 5 -36.66 -7.06 34.75
N LEU A 6 -36.06 -8.26 34.73
CA LEU A 6 -36.62 -9.41 34.04
C LEU A 6 -37.96 -9.87 34.64
N GLN A 7 -38.09 -9.81 35.96
CA GLN A 7 -39.35 -10.13 36.64
C GLN A 7 -40.44 -9.11 36.31
N GLY A 8 -40.15 -7.81 36.38
CA GLY A 8 -41.11 -6.77 35.97
C GLY A 8 -41.53 -6.89 34.51
N TYR A 9 -40.60 -7.27 33.64
CA TYR A 9 -40.86 -7.54 32.23
C TYR A 9 -41.81 -8.74 32.04
N LYS A 10 -41.53 -9.86 32.70
CA LYS A 10 -42.40 -11.05 32.71
C LYS A 10 -43.82 -10.73 33.18
N ASP A 11 -43.95 -9.90 34.22
CA ASP A 11 -45.25 -9.50 34.78
C ASP A 11 -46.03 -8.55 33.86
N SER A 12 -45.35 -7.89 32.92
CA SER A 12 -45.96 -7.00 31.93
C SER A 12 -46.55 -7.72 30.70
N ILE A 13 -46.27 -9.02 30.53
CA ILE A 13 -46.70 -9.79 29.36
C ILE A 13 -48.22 -10.00 29.40
N THR A 14 -48.91 -9.55 28.34
CA THR A 14 -50.37 -9.63 28.27
C THR A 14 -50.85 -11.08 28.07
N PRO A 15 -52.10 -11.41 28.48
CA PRO A 15 -52.67 -12.73 28.23
C PRO A 15 -52.68 -13.14 26.76
N GLY A 16 -52.89 -12.18 25.84
CA GLY A 16 -52.85 -12.44 24.40
C GLY A 16 -51.44 -12.82 23.92
N THR A 17 -50.42 -12.11 24.40
CA THR A 17 -49.02 -12.44 24.11
C THR A 17 -48.63 -13.82 24.65
N TRP A 18 -49.07 -14.17 25.87
CA TRP A 18 -48.86 -15.53 26.41
C TRP A 18 -49.50 -16.62 25.57
N GLN A 19 -50.68 -16.36 25.01
CA GLN A 19 -51.34 -17.30 24.10
C GLN A 19 -50.55 -17.48 22.80
N MET A 20 -49.99 -16.41 22.23
CA MET A 20 -49.11 -16.50 21.06
C MET A 20 -47.83 -17.31 21.34
N ILE A 21 -47.19 -17.09 22.50
CA ILE A 21 -46.00 -17.87 22.90
C ILE A 21 -46.37 -19.36 23.03
N LYS A 22 -47.54 -19.65 23.61
CA LYS A 22 -48.03 -21.03 23.79
C LYS A 22 -48.29 -21.76 22.47
N GLU A 23 -48.62 -21.04 21.40
CA GLU A 23 -48.82 -21.62 20.06
C GLU A 23 -47.50 -22.12 19.46
N GLN A 24 -46.35 -21.56 19.86
CA GLN A 24 -45.01 -21.95 19.39
C GLN A 24 -44.39 -23.13 20.17
N LYS A 25 -45.08 -23.67 21.18
CA LYS A 25 -44.51 -24.60 22.17
C LYS A 25 -43.88 -25.87 21.59
N GLN A 26 -44.41 -26.39 20.48
CA GLN A 26 -43.92 -27.66 19.90
C GLN A 26 -42.66 -27.50 19.05
N GLU A 27 -42.35 -26.26 18.65
CA GLU A 27 -41.26 -25.99 17.72
C GLU A 27 -39.91 -25.79 18.44
N TRP A 28 -39.97 -25.36 19.70
CA TRP A 28 -38.81 -24.91 20.47
C TRP A 28 -38.83 -25.56 21.86
N VAL A 29 -38.12 -26.68 21.97
CA VAL A 29 -38.04 -27.50 23.19
C VAL A 29 -36.59 -27.70 23.56
N ASP A 30 -36.26 -27.49 24.83
CA ASP A 30 -34.95 -27.76 25.39
C ASP A 30 -34.74 -29.28 25.52
N VAL A 31 -33.66 -29.78 24.94
CA VAL A 31 -33.32 -31.21 24.93
C VAL A 31 -33.04 -31.79 26.33
N TYR A 32 -32.59 -30.99 27.29
CA TYR A 32 -32.26 -31.47 28.64
C TYR A 32 -33.45 -31.44 29.58
N SER A 33 -34.10 -30.28 29.68
CA SER A 33 -35.21 -30.09 30.62
C SER A 33 -36.55 -30.62 30.06
N ASN A 34 -36.64 -30.84 28.75
CA ASN A 34 -37.89 -31.09 28.01
C ASN A 34 -38.92 -29.97 28.18
N GLU A 35 -38.48 -28.78 28.61
CA GLU A 35 -39.33 -27.60 28.69
C GLU A 35 -39.41 -26.91 27.33
N ASP A 36 -40.62 -26.54 26.95
CA ASP A 36 -40.85 -25.72 25.76
C ASP A 36 -40.63 -24.23 26.04
N ILE A 37 -40.63 -23.42 24.98
CA ILE A 37 -40.48 -21.96 25.10
C ILE A 37 -41.51 -21.32 26.04
N TYR A 38 -42.73 -21.84 26.12
CA TYR A 38 -43.76 -21.29 26.99
C TYR A 38 -43.44 -21.57 28.45
N GLU A 39 -43.07 -22.80 28.79
CA GLU A 39 -42.66 -23.18 30.15
C GLU A 39 -41.39 -22.45 30.58
N ILE A 40 -40.38 -22.35 29.71
CA ILE A 40 -39.13 -21.61 29.99
C ILE A 40 -39.43 -20.15 30.28
N MET A 41 -40.20 -19.48 29.40
CA MET A 41 -40.56 -18.09 29.58
C MET A 41 -41.40 -17.86 30.84
N ARG A 42 -42.28 -18.81 31.19
CA ARG A 42 -43.18 -18.70 32.33
C ARG A 42 -42.51 -19.01 33.67
N LYS A 43 -41.63 -20.01 33.74
CA LYS A 43 -41.01 -20.44 35.00
C LYS A 43 -39.88 -19.51 35.41
N SER A 44 -38.96 -19.25 34.49
CA SER A 44 -37.73 -18.50 34.76
C SER A 44 -37.73 -17.17 34.01
N PRO A 45 -37.53 -16.01 34.70
CA PRO A 45 -37.40 -14.72 34.03
C PRO A 45 -36.04 -14.53 33.35
N ASP A 46 -35.00 -15.24 33.78
CA ASP A 46 -33.60 -15.14 33.36
C ASP A 46 -33.12 -16.30 32.47
N ASN A 47 -34.03 -17.15 32.02
CA ASN A 47 -33.72 -18.22 31.08
C ASN A 47 -34.20 -17.89 29.65
N ILE A 48 -33.43 -18.38 28.67
CA ILE A 48 -33.64 -18.20 27.23
C ILE A 48 -33.30 -19.49 26.49
N LEU A 49 -33.99 -19.76 25.37
CA LEU A 49 -33.63 -20.82 24.44
C LEU A 49 -32.51 -20.39 23.50
N CYS A 50 -31.56 -21.31 23.31
CA CYS A 50 -30.37 -21.11 22.50
C CYS A 50 -30.09 -22.31 21.59
N LEU A 51 -29.34 -22.02 20.52
CA LEU A 51 -28.66 -23.01 19.70
C LEU A 51 -27.37 -23.46 20.38
N GLY A 52 -27.17 -24.76 20.50
CA GLY A 52 -25.89 -25.34 20.92
C GLY A 52 -24.84 -25.28 19.81
N ILE A 53 -23.62 -24.87 20.14
CA ILE A 53 -22.49 -24.88 19.21
C ILE A 53 -21.23 -25.42 19.89
N LEU A 54 -20.31 -25.89 19.07
CA LEU A 54 -18.96 -26.25 19.49
C LEU A 54 -17.98 -25.22 18.92
N VAL A 55 -17.28 -24.54 19.81
CA VAL A 55 -16.28 -23.52 19.45
C VAL A 55 -14.94 -23.82 20.08
N GLN A 56 -13.89 -23.40 19.38
CA GLN A 56 -12.55 -23.31 19.92
C GLN A 56 -12.27 -21.86 20.30
N ARG A 57 -11.72 -21.66 21.50
CA ARG A 57 -11.30 -20.37 22.04
C ARG A 57 -9.78 -20.31 22.10
N SER A 58 -9.22 -19.18 21.71
CA SER A 58 -7.83 -18.80 21.98
C SER A 58 -7.78 -17.65 22.99
N GLU A 59 -6.60 -17.38 23.55
CA GLU A 59 -6.38 -16.21 24.42
C GLU A 59 -6.74 -14.89 23.73
N GLU A 60 -6.61 -14.84 22.40
CA GLU A 60 -6.99 -13.69 21.58
C GLU A 60 -8.50 -13.41 21.63
N ALA A 61 -9.34 -14.33 22.11
CA ALA A 61 -10.79 -14.11 22.18
C ALA A 61 -11.16 -12.97 23.14
N VAL A 62 -10.29 -12.68 24.11
CA VAL A 62 -10.45 -11.60 25.08
C VAL A 62 -10.08 -10.25 24.47
N THR A 63 -9.00 -10.19 23.68
CA THR A 63 -8.45 -8.94 23.14
C THR A 63 -8.96 -8.61 21.75
N ASN A 64 -9.29 -9.63 20.95
CA ASN A 64 -9.89 -9.53 19.64
C ASN A 64 -10.92 -10.67 19.44
N PRO A 65 -12.17 -10.45 19.87
CA PRO A 65 -13.25 -11.45 19.76
C PRO A 65 -13.44 -12.00 18.34
N THR A 66 -13.15 -11.19 17.30
CA THR A 66 -13.31 -11.61 15.91
C THR A 66 -12.29 -12.68 15.50
N LYS A 67 -11.14 -12.78 16.16
CA LYS A 67 -10.11 -13.77 15.80
C LYS A 67 -10.07 -14.95 16.74
N GLY A 68 -10.29 -14.71 18.04
CA GLY A 68 -10.07 -15.75 19.04
C GLY A 68 -11.16 -16.80 19.18
N LEU A 69 -12.28 -16.67 18.45
CA LEU A 69 -13.33 -17.68 18.41
C LEU A 69 -13.38 -18.34 17.03
N LYS A 70 -13.33 -19.68 17.00
CA LYS A 70 -13.46 -20.49 15.79
C LYS A 70 -14.58 -21.52 15.96
N LEU A 71 -15.53 -21.54 15.04
CA LEU A 71 -16.57 -22.57 15.01
C LEU A 71 -15.99 -23.93 14.59
N LEU A 72 -16.19 -24.94 15.42
CA LEU A 72 -15.81 -26.32 15.13
C LEU A 72 -16.99 -27.16 14.60
N ASN A 73 -18.18 -26.96 15.17
CA ASN A 73 -19.38 -27.67 14.76
C ASN A 73 -20.65 -26.88 15.12
N VAL A 74 -21.67 -27.02 14.28
CA VAL A 74 -23.03 -26.50 14.49
C VAL A 74 -23.94 -27.66 14.83
N THR A 75 -24.63 -27.59 15.97
CA THR A 75 -25.59 -28.62 16.36
C THR A 75 -27.00 -28.26 15.92
N ASN A 76 -27.91 -29.23 15.88
CA ASN A 76 -29.35 -28.95 15.75
C ASN A 76 -30.05 -28.89 17.11
N THR A 77 -29.28 -29.00 18.19
CA THR A 77 -29.78 -29.02 19.56
C THR A 77 -30.19 -27.63 19.99
N ILE A 78 -31.44 -27.56 20.46
CA ILE A 78 -31.98 -26.44 21.21
C ILE A 78 -31.83 -26.76 22.69
N ILE A 79 -31.25 -25.81 23.43
CA ILE A 79 -30.96 -25.96 24.86
C ILE A 79 -31.28 -24.63 25.54
N SER A 80 -31.85 -24.67 26.75
CA SER A 80 -32.01 -23.47 27.54
C SER A 80 -30.68 -23.05 28.17
N TYR A 81 -30.49 -21.76 28.39
CA TYR A 81 -29.26 -21.23 28.98
C TYR A 81 -28.97 -21.87 30.35
N ASP A 82 -29.99 -22.03 31.20
CA ASP A 82 -29.84 -22.67 32.52
C ASP A 82 -29.41 -24.14 32.40
N SER A 83 -30.05 -24.91 31.51
CA SER A 83 -29.67 -26.30 31.24
C SER A 83 -28.23 -26.40 30.76
N PHE A 84 -27.81 -25.50 29.87
CA PHE A 84 -26.44 -25.43 29.38
C PHE A 84 -25.45 -25.14 30.50
N ILE A 85 -25.67 -24.10 31.31
CA ILE A 85 -24.78 -23.73 32.42
C ILE A 85 -24.67 -24.86 33.45
N ASN A 86 -25.79 -25.50 33.81
CA ASN A 86 -25.80 -26.64 34.70
C ASN A 86 -24.97 -27.81 34.14
N ALA A 87 -25.16 -28.14 32.86
CA ALA A 87 -24.39 -29.20 32.19
C ALA A 87 -22.89 -28.88 32.13
N MET A 88 -22.53 -27.62 31.85
CA MET A 88 -21.14 -27.18 31.84
C MET A 88 -20.51 -27.20 33.24
N ASN A 89 -21.25 -26.88 34.29
CA ASN A 89 -20.75 -26.95 35.67
C ASN A 89 -20.45 -28.40 36.09
N VAL A 90 -21.30 -29.35 35.67
CA VAL A 90 -21.02 -30.78 35.87
C VAL A 90 -19.73 -31.17 35.12
N ALA A 91 -19.62 -30.82 33.84
CA ALA A 91 -18.41 -31.11 33.05
C ALA A 91 -17.13 -30.48 33.62
N LYS A 92 -17.23 -29.26 34.18
CA LYS A 92 -16.10 -28.59 34.86
C LYS A 92 -15.63 -29.37 36.08
N ASN A 93 -16.55 -29.88 36.90
CA ASN A 93 -16.20 -30.64 38.11
C ASN A 93 -15.47 -31.95 37.76
N ASP A 94 -15.82 -32.57 36.63
CA ASP A 94 -15.15 -33.79 36.16
C ASP A 94 -13.71 -33.53 35.68
N LEU A 95 -13.42 -32.32 35.19
CA LEU A 95 -12.10 -31.91 34.66
C LEU A 95 -11.15 -31.29 35.69
N GLN A 96 -11.63 -30.91 36.89
CA GLN A 96 -10.83 -30.25 37.93
C GLN A 96 -9.65 -31.09 38.49
N GLN A 97 -9.43 -32.32 38.03
CA GLN A 97 -8.22 -33.11 38.34
C GLN A 97 -6.99 -32.72 37.50
N THR A 98 -7.13 -31.83 36.52
CA THR A 98 -6.05 -31.38 35.61
C THR A 98 -6.14 -29.87 35.44
N GLN A 99 -5.25 -29.09 36.08
CA GLN A 99 -5.27 -27.62 36.02
C GLN A 99 -4.11 -27.04 35.22
N GLY A 100 -4.38 -26.04 34.37
CA GLY A 100 -3.41 -24.99 34.03
C GLY A 100 -3.48 -24.35 32.64
N GLU A 101 -4.03 -25.02 31.61
CA GLU A 101 -3.83 -24.58 30.22
C GLU A 101 -5.14 -24.25 29.48
N PHE A 102 -5.11 -23.23 28.61
CA PHE A 102 -6.22 -22.85 27.71
C PHE A 102 -6.68 -24.02 26.82
N THR A 103 -5.80 -25.00 26.59
CA THR A 103 -6.09 -26.27 25.92
C THR A 103 -7.25 -27.01 26.59
N ILE A 104 -7.30 -27.00 27.93
CA ILE A 104 -8.33 -27.69 28.73
C ILE A 104 -9.70 -27.03 28.55
N LEU A 105 -9.74 -25.72 28.30
CA LEU A 105 -11.01 -25.00 28.05
C LEU A 105 -11.69 -25.46 26.75
N ASN A 106 -10.90 -25.90 25.77
CA ASN A 106 -11.43 -26.41 24.51
C ASN A 106 -11.94 -27.87 24.63
N ASP A 107 -11.44 -28.60 25.62
CA ASP A 107 -11.89 -29.96 25.96
C ASP A 107 -13.11 -29.97 26.89
N LEU A 108 -13.49 -28.82 27.45
CA LEU A 108 -14.68 -28.65 28.26
C LEU A 108 -15.92 -28.53 27.35
N TYR A 109 -16.77 -29.55 27.34
CA TYR A 109 -18.06 -29.56 26.64
C TYR A 109 -19.08 -30.42 27.40
N CYS A 110 -20.37 -30.14 27.19
CA CYS A 110 -21.43 -31.08 27.51
C CYS A 110 -21.81 -31.90 26.27
N VAL A 111 -22.37 -33.10 26.49
CA VAL A 111 -22.87 -33.98 25.43
C VAL A 111 -24.39 -33.96 25.45
N ALA A 112 -24.99 -33.43 24.39
CA ALA A 112 -26.42 -33.27 24.25
C ALA A 112 -27.02 -34.20 23.19
N GLY A 113 -28.30 -34.55 23.37
CA GLY A 113 -29.04 -35.45 22.49
C GLY A 113 -28.73 -36.93 22.75
N ALA A 114 -29.75 -37.68 23.17
CA ALA A 114 -29.61 -39.09 23.55
C ALA A 114 -29.13 -40.02 22.42
N LEU A 115 -29.30 -39.62 21.16
CA LEU A 115 -28.94 -40.41 19.97
C LEU A 115 -27.79 -39.80 19.17
N SER A 116 -27.66 -38.46 19.17
CA SER A 116 -26.69 -37.73 18.35
C SER A 116 -25.36 -37.48 19.05
N ASN A 117 -25.32 -37.51 20.39
CA ASN A 117 -24.12 -37.24 21.20
C ASN A 117 -23.37 -35.98 20.75
N GLU A 118 -24.11 -34.90 20.52
CA GLU A 118 -23.56 -33.64 20.04
C GLU A 118 -22.76 -32.97 21.15
N ARG A 119 -21.51 -32.59 20.85
CA ARG A 119 -20.66 -31.85 21.79
C ARG A 119 -20.99 -30.36 21.71
N ILE A 120 -21.31 -29.76 22.85
CA ILE A 120 -21.67 -28.35 22.97
C ILE A 120 -20.82 -27.71 24.07
N ASN A 121 -20.18 -26.59 23.79
CA ASN A 121 -19.45 -25.82 24.80
C ASN A 121 -19.74 -24.32 24.75
N ALA A 122 -20.70 -23.93 23.92
CA ALA A 122 -21.15 -22.57 23.74
C ALA A 122 -22.61 -22.60 23.27
N VAL A 123 -23.29 -21.49 23.50
CA VAL A 123 -24.68 -21.31 23.08
C VAL A 123 -24.87 -19.94 22.45
N ILE A 124 -25.73 -19.86 21.43
CA ILE A 124 -26.18 -18.60 20.84
C ILE A 124 -27.70 -18.51 20.96
N PRO A 125 -28.27 -17.42 21.49
CA PRO A 125 -29.71 -17.26 21.54
C PRO A 125 -30.36 -17.23 20.16
N LEU A 126 -31.60 -17.69 20.08
CA LEU A 126 -32.42 -17.61 18.87
C LEU A 126 -33.56 -16.61 19.08
N TYR A 127 -33.92 -15.83 18.06
CA TYR A 127 -35.12 -15.02 18.13
C TYR A 127 -36.33 -15.95 17.99
N ILE A 128 -37.17 -16.14 19.02
CA ILE A 128 -38.39 -16.97 18.87
C ILE A 128 -39.65 -16.09 18.76
N ASN A 129 -39.67 -15.03 19.57
CA ASN A 129 -40.68 -13.97 19.56
C ASN A 129 -40.13 -12.71 20.23
N ASP A 130 -40.86 -11.60 20.14
CA ASP A 130 -40.44 -10.30 20.69
C ASP A 130 -40.17 -10.33 22.20
N GLU A 131 -40.95 -11.09 22.95
CA GLU A 131 -40.81 -11.19 24.40
C GLU A 131 -39.54 -11.95 24.79
N HIS A 132 -39.22 -13.01 24.04
CA HIS A 132 -37.99 -13.77 24.20
C HIS A 132 -36.77 -12.92 23.78
N MET A 133 -36.86 -12.16 22.69
CA MET A 133 -35.78 -11.27 22.26
C MET A 133 -35.49 -10.16 23.28
N LYS A 134 -36.52 -9.59 23.91
CA LYS A 134 -36.34 -8.58 24.96
C LYS A 134 -35.55 -9.14 26.16
N ARG A 135 -35.73 -10.43 26.50
CA ARG A 135 -34.89 -11.10 27.52
C ARG A 135 -33.47 -11.36 27.03
N ILE A 136 -33.31 -11.84 25.80
CA ILE A 136 -31.98 -12.02 25.17
C ILE A 136 -31.17 -10.74 25.26
N ARG A 137 -31.82 -9.59 25.03
CA ARG A 137 -31.16 -8.28 25.10
C ARG A 137 -30.72 -7.90 26.50
N ILE A 138 -31.55 -8.14 27.51
CA ILE A 138 -31.19 -7.88 28.90
C ILE A 138 -30.04 -8.79 29.36
N LEU A 139 -30.00 -10.03 28.86
CA LEU A 139 -28.99 -11.04 29.19
C LEU A 139 -27.75 -10.98 28.26
N GLU A 140 -27.68 -10.02 27.34
CA GLU A 140 -26.64 -9.92 26.31
C GLU A 140 -25.22 -10.06 26.86
N GLY A 141 -24.89 -9.27 27.89
CA GLY A 141 -23.57 -9.31 28.49
C GLY A 141 -23.24 -10.68 29.10
N ILE A 142 -24.23 -11.37 29.67
CA ILE A 142 -24.04 -12.65 30.36
C ILE A 142 -23.68 -13.74 29.34
N TRP A 143 -24.50 -13.92 28.30
CA TRP A 143 -24.26 -15.01 27.35
C TRP A 143 -23.11 -14.70 26.39
N LEU A 144 -22.90 -13.44 25.98
CA LEU A 144 -21.72 -13.07 25.19
C LEU A 144 -20.43 -13.22 25.99
N GLY A 145 -20.40 -12.74 27.23
CA GLY A 145 -19.24 -12.92 28.12
C GLY A 145 -18.89 -14.40 28.22
N TYR A 146 -19.86 -15.25 28.56
CA TYR A 146 -19.64 -16.69 28.65
C TYR A 146 -19.20 -17.32 27.32
N LEU A 147 -19.77 -16.90 26.19
CA LEU A 147 -19.41 -17.40 24.86
C LEU A 147 -17.90 -17.23 24.58
N TYR A 148 -17.33 -16.06 24.90
CA TYR A 148 -15.93 -15.75 24.57
C TYR A 148 -14.93 -16.10 25.69
N THR A 149 -15.31 -15.96 26.95
CA THR A 149 -14.37 -16.07 28.09
C THR A 149 -14.68 -17.19 29.07
N LEU A 150 -15.81 -17.91 28.89
CA LEU A 150 -16.37 -18.87 29.86
C LEU A 150 -16.71 -18.25 31.22
N ASP A 151 -16.77 -16.92 31.27
CA ASP A 151 -17.18 -16.10 32.41
C ASP A 151 -18.25 -15.10 31.96
N SER A 152 -19.42 -15.17 32.59
CA SER A 152 -20.54 -14.26 32.35
C SER A 152 -20.21 -12.78 32.58
N TYR A 153 -19.14 -12.47 33.33
CA TYR A 153 -18.67 -11.10 33.55
C TYR A 153 -17.61 -10.64 32.53
N GLY A 154 -17.10 -11.53 31.69
CA GLY A 154 -16.08 -11.23 30.69
C GLY A 154 -16.61 -10.56 29.43
N TYR A 155 -17.72 -9.83 29.54
CA TYR A 155 -18.35 -9.16 28.43
C TYR A 155 -17.55 -7.96 27.93
N ASP A 156 -17.39 -7.85 26.61
CA ASP A 156 -16.91 -6.65 25.94
C ASP A 156 -17.78 -6.32 24.73
N LYS A 157 -18.00 -5.02 24.46
CA LYS A 157 -18.84 -4.54 23.37
C LYS A 157 -18.41 -5.04 21.99
N GLN A 158 -17.11 -5.30 21.78
CA GLN A 158 -16.60 -5.82 20.50
C GLN A 158 -17.05 -7.26 20.24
N GLN A 159 -17.45 -8.01 21.27
CA GLN A 159 -17.97 -9.38 21.13
C GLN A 159 -19.29 -9.43 20.36
N GLU A 160 -20.09 -8.35 20.42
CA GLU A 160 -21.32 -8.21 19.63
C GLU A 160 -21.05 -8.27 18.13
N VAL A 161 -19.92 -7.74 17.67
CA VAL A 161 -19.54 -7.77 16.25
C VAL A 161 -19.09 -9.17 15.85
N ALA A 162 -18.35 -9.85 16.72
CA ALA A 162 -17.78 -11.15 16.44
C ALA A 162 -18.85 -12.24 16.23
N ILE A 163 -20.09 -12.02 16.71
CA ILE A 163 -21.21 -12.90 16.38
C ILE A 163 -21.55 -12.91 14.88
N LEU A 164 -21.27 -11.82 14.15
CA LEU A 164 -21.53 -11.74 12.72
C LEU A 164 -20.58 -12.66 11.94
N LYS A 165 -19.31 -12.73 12.37
CA LYS A 165 -18.37 -13.72 11.86
C LYS A 165 -18.87 -15.13 12.15
N LEU A 166 -19.33 -15.38 13.37
CA LEU A 166 -19.83 -16.70 13.78
C LEU A 166 -21.04 -17.12 12.94
N LEU A 167 -21.98 -16.22 12.66
CA LEU A 167 -23.09 -16.46 11.74
C LEU A 167 -22.58 -16.84 10.33
N CYS A 168 -21.55 -16.18 9.81
CA CYS A 168 -20.94 -16.54 8.53
C CYS A 168 -20.37 -17.97 8.54
N GLU A 169 -19.68 -18.35 9.62
CA GLU A 169 -19.14 -19.71 9.79
C GLU A 169 -20.26 -20.76 9.91
N ILE A 170 -21.36 -20.44 10.60
CA ILE A 170 -22.54 -21.32 10.70
C ILE A 170 -23.19 -21.51 9.33
N ILE A 171 -23.33 -20.44 8.55
CA ILE A 171 -23.84 -20.50 7.17
C ILE A 171 -22.95 -21.42 6.31
N GLN A 172 -21.63 -21.37 6.47
CA GLN A 172 -20.70 -22.23 5.72
C GLN A 172 -20.80 -23.72 6.09
N GLN A 173 -21.07 -24.02 7.37
CA GLN A 173 -21.15 -25.39 7.88
C GLN A 173 -22.57 -25.97 7.85
N ARG A 174 -23.54 -25.24 7.27
CA ARG A 174 -24.94 -25.66 7.25
C ARG A 174 -25.16 -26.91 6.40
N THR A 175 -26.16 -27.67 6.78
CA THR A 175 -26.87 -28.67 5.99
C THR A 175 -28.20 -28.08 5.51
N ASP A 176 -28.64 -28.45 4.31
CA ASP A 176 -29.87 -27.91 3.72
C ASP A 176 -31.16 -28.57 4.27
N THR A 177 -31.23 -28.75 5.58
CA THR A 177 -32.43 -29.26 6.26
C THR A 177 -33.40 -28.12 6.61
N GLN A 178 -34.70 -28.41 6.64
CA GLN A 178 -35.72 -27.42 7.03
C GLN A 178 -35.47 -26.87 8.45
N ARG A 179 -35.05 -27.72 9.38
CA ARG A 179 -34.75 -27.31 10.75
C ARG A 179 -33.59 -26.31 10.82
N GLN A 180 -32.52 -26.55 10.07
CA GLN A 180 -31.39 -25.61 10.05
C GLN A 180 -31.73 -24.30 9.37
N LYS A 181 -32.55 -24.33 8.30
CA LYS A 181 -33.08 -23.09 7.71
C LYS A 181 -33.87 -22.28 8.74
N GLN A 182 -34.74 -22.93 9.51
CA GLN A 182 -35.49 -22.27 10.58
C GLN A 182 -34.55 -21.68 11.65
N ILE A 183 -33.58 -22.45 12.14
CA ILE A 183 -32.59 -22.00 13.14
C ILE A 183 -31.79 -20.79 12.62
N LEU A 184 -31.31 -20.85 11.37
CA LEU A 184 -30.56 -19.77 10.74
C LEU A 184 -31.41 -18.50 10.61
N THR A 185 -32.66 -18.62 10.17
CA THR A 185 -33.58 -17.48 10.10
C THR A 185 -33.79 -16.82 11.47
N GLU A 186 -33.92 -17.62 12.54
CA GLU A 186 -34.06 -17.05 13.89
C GLU A 186 -32.75 -16.45 14.44
N LEU A 187 -31.60 -17.01 14.08
CA LEU A 187 -30.29 -16.44 14.43
C LEU A 187 -30.00 -15.13 13.66
N GLU A 188 -30.40 -15.06 12.39
CA GLU A 188 -30.27 -13.85 11.58
C GLU A 188 -31.04 -12.68 12.17
N LYS A 189 -32.26 -12.92 12.68
CA LYS A 189 -33.05 -11.88 13.37
C LYS A 189 -32.33 -11.34 14.61
N VAL A 190 -31.66 -12.20 15.39
CA VAL A 190 -30.82 -11.76 16.52
C VAL A 190 -29.68 -10.86 16.02
N CYS A 191 -29.00 -11.25 14.94
CA CYS A 191 -27.91 -10.46 14.38
C CYS A 191 -28.37 -9.13 13.77
N GLN A 192 -29.54 -9.13 13.11
CA GLN A 192 -30.18 -7.91 12.60
C GLN A 192 -30.50 -6.95 13.75
N PHE A 193 -31.03 -7.46 14.85
CA PHE A 193 -31.28 -6.67 16.04
C PHE A 193 -29.98 -6.05 16.58
N ILE A 194 -28.90 -6.83 16.69
CA ILE A 194 -27.59 -6.33 17.15
C ILE A 194 -27.09 -5.19 16.26
N ILE A 195 -27.17 -5.34 14.93
CA ILE A 195 -26.73 -4.31 13.97
C ILE A 195 -27.56 -3.02 14.09
N ASN A 196 -28.87 -3.14 14.30
CA ASN A 196 -29.79 -2.01 14.27
C ASN A 196 -29.87 -1.28 15.62
N GLU A 197 -29.87 -2.02 16.72
CA GLU A 197 -30.19 -1.48 18.03
C GLU A 197 -28.97 -1.36 18.94
N SER A 198 -27.97 -2.22 18.78
CA SER A 198 -26.92 -2.32 19.79
C SER A 198 -25.96 -1.14 19.79
N GLN A 199 -25.69 -0.63 20.99
CA GLN A 199 -24.69 0.41 21.21
C GLN A 199 -23.27 -0.11 21.01
N GLY A 200 -22.97 -1.37 21.31
CA GLY A 200 -21.64 -1.93 21.06
C GLY A 200 -21.31 -1.91 19.57
N PHE A 201 -22.24 -2.38 18.74
CA PHE A 201 -22.13 -2.24 17.28
C PHE A 201 -22.03 -0.77 16.83
N LYS A 202 -22.89 0.14 17.31
CA LYS A 202 -22.82 1.56 16.89
C LYS A 202 -21.52 2.26 17.27
N THR A 203 -20.95 1.91 18.44
CA THR A 203 -19.76 2.56 19.00
C THR A 203 -18.44 1.85 18.67
N ALA A 204 -18.48 0.66 18.06
CA ALA A 204 -17.29 -0.11 17.77
C ALA A 204 -16.34 0.60 16.79
N GLU A 205 -15.10 0.77 17.23
CA GLU A 205 -14.06 1.52 16.52
C GLU A 205 -13.60 0.83 15.23
N GLN A 206 -13.58 -0.50 15.19
CA GLN A 206 -13.16 -1.25 14.00
C GLN A 206 -14.35 -1.67 13.12
N TYR A 207 -15.41 -2.18 13.74
CA TYR A 207 -16.55 -2.78 13.05
C TYR A 207 -17.86 -2.29 13.70
N GLY A 208 -18.49 -1.27 13.13
CA GLY A 208 -19.77 -0.75 13.61
C GLY A 208 -20.71 -0.28 12.50
N GLU A 209 -21.55 0.71 12.77
CA GLU A 209 -22.46 1.27 11.75
C GLU A 209 -21.71 1.77 10.50
N LYS A 210 -20.51 2.33 10.73
CA LYS A 210 -19.59 2.79 9.70
C LYS A 210 -18.65 1.72 9.17
N THR A 211 -18.89 0.42 9.43
CA THR A 211 -18.00 -0.67 8.94
C THR A 211 -17.78 -0.57 7.45
N TYR A 212 -18.84 -0.35 6.69
CA TYR A 212 -18.75 -0.23 5.24
C TYR A 212 -17.96 1.00 4.81
N GLU A 213 -18.25 2.18 5.37
CA GLU A 213 -17.47 3.40 5.11
C GLU A 213 -15.99 3.22 5.48
N LYS A 214 -15.70 2.54 6.60
CA LYS A 214 -14.33 2.23 7.03
C LYS A 214 -13.66 1.24 6.08
N LEU A 215 -14.37 0.24 5.57
CA LEU A 215 -13.87 -0.67 4.54
C LEU A 215 -13.51 0.10 3.27
N LEU A 216 -14.42 0.97 2.78
CA LEU A 216 -14.14 1.81 1.62
C LEU A 216 -12.97 2.78 1.88
N ASN A 217 -12.89 3.37 3.06
CA ASN A 217 -11.76 4.24 3.44
C ASN A 217 -10.46 3.45 3.61
N ARG A 218 -10.52 2.15 3.95
CA ARG A 218 -9.36 1.26 3.97
C ARG A 218 -8.91 0.85 2.59
N LEU A 219 -9.83 0.72 1.62
CA LEU A 219 -9.42 0.63 0.22
C LEU A 219 -8.54 1.83 -0.15
N VAL A 220 -8.74 2.97 0.50
CA VAL A 220 -7.86 4.13 0.34
C VAL A 220 -6.64 4.11 1.29
N LEU A 221 -6.70 3.52 2.48
CA LEU A 221 -5.62 3.58 3.50
C LEU A 221 -4.93 2.23 3.73
N VAL A 222 -3.60 2.18 3.52
CA VAL A 222 -2.79 1.00 3.85
C VAL A 222 -2.48 0.93 5.33
N ASN A 223 -3.45 0.43 6.09
CA ASN A 223 -3.24 -0.01 7.47
C ASN A 223 -3.07 -1.52 7.50
N SER A 224 -1.98 -1.99 8.11
CA SER A 224 -1.60 -3.41 8.25
C SER A 224 -2.47 -4.20 9.23
N GLN A 225 -3.56 -3.64 9.74
CA GLN A 225 -4.42 -4.36 10.67
C GLN A 225 -5.24 -5.39 9.90
N GLU A 226 -4.99 -6.66 10.21
CA GLU A 226 -5.82 -7.79 9.77
C GLU A 226 -7.29 -7.49 10.03
N TYR A 227 -8.09 -7.56 8.96
CA TYR A 227 -9.49 -7.20 8.95
C TYR A 227 -10.31 -8.40 8.49
N ASP A 228 -11.21 -8.88 9.33
CA ASP A 228 -12.05 -10.02 9.00
C ASP A 228 -13.15 -9.59 8.02
N LEU A 229 -12.95 -9.96 6.76
CA LEU A 229 -13.82 -9.63 5.63
C LEU A 229 -15.20 -10.29 5.70
N ARG A 230 -15.40 -11.26 6.58
CA ARG A 230 -16.72 -11.87 6.81
C ARG A 230 -17.67 -10.87 7.46
N ILE A 231 -17.18 -9.98 8.31
CA ILE A 231 -17.99 -9.02 9.04
C ILE A 231 -18.68 -8.00 8.12
N PRO A 232 -17.98 -7.20 7.29
CA PRO A 232 -18.63 -6.26 6.38
C PRO A 232 -19.58 -6.98 5.42
N LEU A 233 -19.20 -8.17 4.97
CA LEU A 233 -20.03 -8.98 4.08
C LEU A 233 -21.35 -9.40 4.76
N MET A 234 -21.29 -9.86 6.01
CA MET A 234 -22.49 -10.21 6.79
C MET A 234 -23.34 -8.99 7.13
N ILE A 235 -22.75 -7.83 7.36
CA ILE A 235 -23.51 -6.58 7.53
C ILE A 235 -24.26 -6.24 6.24
N GLY A 236 -23.61 -6.37 5.07
CA GLY A 236 -24.24 -6.18 3.77
C GLY A 236 -25.42 -7.13 3.58
N TYR A 237 -25.24 -8.41 3.90
CA TYR A 237 -26.30 -9.42 3.87
C TYR A 237 -27.48 -9.09 4.78
N LEU A 238 -27.23 -8.84 6.07
CA LEU A 238 -28.29 -8.59 7.06
C LEU A 238 -29.04 -7.28 6.81
N LYS A 239 -28.45 -6.33 6.08
CA LYS A 239 -29.09 -5.10 5.60
C LYS A 239 -29.80 -5.26 4.25
N GLY A 240 -29.78 -6.45 3.64
CA GLY A 240 -30.40 -6.72 2.34
C GLY A 240 -29.66 -6.08 1.16
N ASN A 241 -28.36 -5.77 1.30
CA ASN A 241 -27.56 -5.08 0.29
C ASN A 241 -26.19 -5.75 0.07
N VAL A 242 -26.15 -7.09 0.11
CA VAL A 242 -24.93 -7.88 -0.05
C VAL A 242 -24.19 -7.57 -1.35
N THR A 243 -24.93 -7.32 -2.44
CA THR A 243 -24.39 -7.03 -3.78
C THR A 243 -23.51 -5.79 -3.83
N SER A 244 -23.86 -4.75 -3.06
CA SER A 244 -23.05 -3.53 -2.95
C SER A 244 -21.73 -3.73 -2.21
N VAL A 245 -21.63 -4.76 -1.37
CA VAL A 245 -20.49 -5.01 -0.48
C VAL A 245 -19.56 -6.09 -1.03
N LEU A 246 -20.05 -6.98 -1.91
CA LEU A 246 -19.29 -8.09 -2.47
C LEU A 246 -18.00 -7.66 -3.17
N LEU A 247 -18.07 -6.72 -4.12
CA LEU A 247 -16.89 -6.27 -4.87
C LEU A 247 -15.86 -5.58 -3.97
N PRO A 248 -16.22 -4.61 -3.11
CA PRO A 248 -15.29 -4.03 -2.14
C PRO A 248 -14.61 -5.07 -1.23
N VAL A 249 -15.38 -6.05 -0.74
CA VAL A 249 -14.84 -7.15 0.09
C VAL A 249 -13.86 -8.01 -0.69
N TYR A 250 -14.15 -8.31 -1.95
CA TYR A 250 -13.27 -9.08 -2.81
C TYR A 250 -11.98 -8.31 -3.17
N TYR A 251 -12.06 -7.01 -3.42
CA TYR A 251 -10.86 -6.18 -3.64
C TYR A 251 -9.95 -6.12 -2.41
N GLU A 252 -10.52 -5.95 -1.22
CA GLU A 252 -9.73 -5.99 0.01
C GLU A 252 -9.15 -7.39 0.27
N TYR A 253 -9.86 -8.47 -0.12
CA TYR A 253 -9.32 -9.83 -0.08
C TYR A 253 -8.08 -9.96 -0.98
N LEU A 254 -8.19 -9.55 -2.25
CA LEU A 254 -7.06 -9.58 -3.18
C LEU A 254 -5.88 -8.81 -2.59
N ARG A 255 -6.13 -7.59 -2.10
CA ARG A 255 -5.11 -6.76 -1.46
C ARG A 255 -4.39 -7.48 -0.32
N GLN A 256 -5.13 -8.06 0.64
CA GLN A 256 -4.55 -8.79 1.76
C GLN A 256 -3.69 -9.97 1.28
N GLN A 257 -4.16 -10.73 0.29
CA GLN A 257 -3.39 -11.85 -0.27
C GLN A 257 -2.13 -11.37 -1.00
N TYR A 258 -2.22 -10.29 -1.77
CA TYR A 258 -1.08 -9.70 -2.47
C TYR A 258 -0.03 -9.17 -1.49
N GLN A 259 -0.47 -8.50 -0.42
CA GLN A 259 0.43 -8.02 0.63
C GLN A 259 1.15 -9.16 1.37
N ASN A 260 0.47 -10.29 1.56
CA ASN A 260 1.05 -11.47 2.20
C ASN A 260 1.96 -12.28 1.27
N LYS A 261 1.63 -12.35 -0.03
CA LYS A 261 2.32 -13.18 -1.01
C LYS A 261 3.61 -12.55 -1.53
N TYR A 262 3.61 -11.23 -1.78
CA TYR A 262 4.70 -10.57 -2.48
C TYR A 262 5.60 -9.78 -1.53
N ASP A 263 6.90 -10.05 -1.60
CA ASP A 263 7.90 -9.24 -0.93
C ASP A 263 8.01 -7.87 -1.61
N LYS A 264 8.02 -6.82 -0.79
CA LYS A 264 8.19 -5.40 -1.16
C LYS A 264 9.38 -5.17 -2.09
N ARG A 265 10.44 -5.97 -1.96
CA ARG A 265 11.70 -5.81 -2.72
C ARG A 265 11.87 -6.80 -3.85
N SER A 266 10.92 -7.71 -4.07
CA SER A 266 11.08 -8.73 -5.10
C SER A 266 11.08 -8.11 -6.51
N LEU A 267 11.88 -8.69 -7.40
CA LEU A 267 11.89 -8.33 -8.82
C LEU A 267 10.52 -8.59 -9.45
N GLU A 268 9.83 -9.64 -9.00
CA GLU A 268 8.49 -10.03 -9.44
C GLU A 268 7.46 -8.93 -9.15
N THR A 269 7.45 -8.36 -7.94
CA THR A 269 6.57 -7.24 -7.57
C THR A 269 6.76 -6.05 -8.50
N LYS A 270 8.02 -5.68 -8.78
CA LYS A 270 8.33 -4.59 -9.72
C LYS A 270 7.85 -4.91 -11.14
N GLN A 271 8.09 -6.13 -11.59
CA GLN A 271 7.66 -6.60 -12.91
C GLN A 271 6.14 -6.59 -13.06
N ILE A 272 5.39 -6.95 -12.01
CA ILE A 272 3.92 -6.86 -12.01
C ILE A 272 3.48 -5.41 -12.16
N VAL A 273 4.08 -4.48 -11.40
CA VAL A 273 3.77 -3.05 -11.50
C VAL A 273 4.10 -2.52 -12.90
N GLU A 274 5.27 -2.83 -13.45
CA GLU A 274 5.64 -2.43 -14.81
C GLU A 274 4.65 -2.96 -15.84
N ASN A 275 4.26 -4.23 -15.76
CA ASN A 275 3.26 -4.81 -16.67
C ASN A 275 1.88 -4.14 -16.48
N LEU A 276 1.49 -3.76 -15.26
CA LEU A 276 0.24 -3.04 -14.98
C LEU A 276 0.27 -1.58 -15.46
N VAL A 277 1.44 -0.96 -15.57
CA VAL A 277 1.59 0.43 -16.06
C VAL A 277 1.75 0.46 -17.58
N TYR A 278 2.62 -0.37 -18.12
CA TYR A 278 3.09 -0.33 -19.52
C TYR A 278 2.58 -1.49 -20.39
N GLY A 279 1.79 -2.42 -19.86
CA GLY A 279 1.36 -3.63 -20.59
C GLY A 279 2.48 -4.66 -20.78
N CYS A 280 2.10 -5.87 -21.23
CA CYS A 280 3.05 -6.97 -21.45
C CYS A 280 3.89 -6.80 -22.72
N GLU A 281 3.36 -6.12 -23.74
CA GLU A 281 4.01 -5.94 -25.05
C GLU A 281 5.19 -4.97 -25.04
N ALA A 282 5.33 -4.12 -24.00
CA ALA A 282 6.48 -3.23 -23.86
C ALA A 282 7.82 -3.97 -23.80
N LYS A 283 7.83 -5.27 -23.47
CA LYS A 283 9.03 -6.13 -23.50
C LYS A 283 9.43 -6.61 -24.90
N HIS A 284 8.57 -6.43 -25.91
CA HIS A 284 8.85 -6.86 -27.28
C HIS A 284 9.26 -5.72 -28.22
N GLN A 285 9.16 -4.46 -27.80
CA GLN A 285 9.67 -3.31 -28.59
C GLN A 285 11.18 -3.08 -28.44
N THR A 286 11.89 -3.94 -27.69
CA THR A 286 13.36 -4.00 -27.67
C THR A 286 13.95 -4.52 -29.00
N MET A 287 13.13 -4.94 -29.97
CA MET A 287 13.62 -5.39 -31.28
C MET A 287 13.63 -4.26 -32.32
N THR A 288 14.85 -3.78 -32.57
CA THR A 288 15.30 -3.15 -33.82
C THR A 288 14.60 -1.85 -34.24
N VAL A 289 15.04 -0.73 -33.67
CA VAL A 289 15.06 0.53 -34.43
C VAL A 289 16.06 0.33 -35.58
N SER A 290 15.57 -0.10 -36.73
CA SER A 290 16.36 -0.20 -37.95
C SER A 290 16.88 1.19 -38.29
N THR A 291 18.19 1.31 -38.37
CA THR A 291 18.98 2.47 -38.76
C THR A 291 18.79 2.82 -40.24
N ASN A 292 17.57 3.08 -40.68
CA ASN A 292 17.30 3.54 -42.05
C ASN A 292 16.85 5.00 -42.01
N ASN A 293 17.84 5.89 -41.95
CA ASN A 293 17.80 7.24 -42.53
C ASN A 293 19.21 7.84 -42.35
N ARG A 294 20.10 7.45 -43.28
CA ARG A 294 21.49 7.93 -43.33
C ARG A 294 21.72 8.98 -44.42
N ASP A 295 20.71 9.32 -45.20
CA ASP A 295 20.89 10.18 -46.36
C ASP A 295 20.11 11.48 -46.14
N ASN A 296 20.81 12.55 -45.74
CA ASN A 296 20.53 13.95 -46.09
C ASN A 296 21.24 15.01 -45.21
N ILE A 297 22.13 14.63 -44.27
CA ILE A 297 22.90 15.62 -43.48
C ILE A 297 24.34 15.75 -44.02
N THR A 298 24.51 16.19 -45.27
CA THR A 298 25.86 16.40 -45.85
C THR A 298 26.11 17.79 -46.41
N THR A 299 25.19 18.76 -46.29
CA THR A 299 25.38 20.08 -46.93
C THR A 299 25.35 21.32 -46.02
N ILE A 300 25.32 21.16 -44.68
CA ILE A 300 25.28 22.32 -43.74
C ILE A 300 26.64 22.59 -43.05
N ASN A 301 27.67 21.78 -43.31
CA ASN A 301 28.91 21.72 -42.50
C ASN A 301 30.00 22.78 -42.78
N SER A 302 29.72 23.92 -43.42
CA SER A 302 30.78 24.89 -43.76
C SER A 302 30.70 26.25 -43.06
N ASP A 303 29.64 26.54 -42.31
CA ASP A 303 29.56 27.78 -41.51
C ASP A 303 29.84 27.48 -40.03
N PRO A 304 31.05 27.78 -39.51
CA PRO A 304 31.38 27.60 -38.10
C PRO A 304 30.47 28.43 -37.16
N ASP A 305 29.80 29.47 -37.69
CA ASP A 305 28.88 30.31 -36.92
C ASP A 305 27.45 29.75 -36.88
N TYR A 306 27.12 28.76 -37.72
CA TYR A 306 25.77 28.19 -37.78
C TYR A 306 25.38 27.54 -36.46
N ILE A 307 26.31 26.79 -35.85
CA ILE A 307 26.05 26.12 -34.58
C ILE A 307 25.84 27.12 -33.46
N GLU A 308 26.61 28.20 -33.46
CA GLU A 308 26.49 29.27 -32.49
C GLU A 308 25.20 30.08 -32.66
N LYS A 309 24.85 30.47 -33.90
CA LYS A 309 23.59 31.16 -34.20
C LYS A 309 22.39 30.32 -33.77
N SER A 310 22.34 29.04 -34.15
CA SER A 310 21.21 28.19 -33.77
C SER A 310 21.14 27.90 -32.26
N TYR A 311 22.26 27.96 -31.54
CA TYR A 311 22.26 27.84 -30.07
C TYR A 311 21.77 29.11 -29.37
N ILE A 312 22.15 30.28 -29.90
CA ILE A 312 21.66 31.59 -29.45
C ILE A 312 20.16 31.71 -29.76
N ASP A 313 19.74 31.32 -30.97
CA ASP A 313 18.35 31.31 -31.41
C ASP A 313 17.50 30.33 -30.56
N TYR A 314 18.02 29.16 -30.18
CA TYR A 314 17.33 28.21 -29.28
C TYR A 314 17.04 28.79 -27.88
N TYR A 315 17.90 29.67 -27.38
CA TYR A 315 17.70 30.32 -26.07
C TYR A 315 16.86 31.60 -26.17
N HIS A 316 16.73 32.19 -27.35
CA HIS A 316 15.97 33.41 -27.58
C HIS A 316 14.57 33.21 -28.17
N ASP A 317 14.33 32.10 -28.89
CA ASP A 317 13.02 31.71 -29.43
C ASP A 317 12.71 30.25 -29.02
N GLU A 318 11.60 30.03 -28.32
CA GLU A 318 11.12 28.72 -27.83
C GLU A 318 10.69 27.73 -28.95
N LEU A 319 11.07 27.94 -30.22
CA LEU A 319 10.52 27.22 -31.38
C LEU A 319 11.53 26.62 -32.38
N CYS A 320 12.84 26.64 -32.10
CA CYS A 320 13.82 25.96 -32.94
C CYS A 320 14.30 24.64 -32.31
N GLU A 321 14.36 23.55 -33.08
CA GLU A 321 14.95 22.29 -32.59
C GLU A 321 16.48 22.44 -32.44
N PRO A 322 17.07 22.03 -31.30
CA PRO A 322 18.50 22.22 -31.05
C PRO A 322 19.33 21.37 -32.02
N ILE A 323 20.39 21.94 -32.61
CA ILE A 323 21.32 21.19 -33.46
C ILE A 323 21.89 20.00 -32.66
N GLN A 324 21.63 18.79 -33.16
CA GLN A 324 22.21 17.56 -32.66
C GLN A 324 23.54 17.30 -33.37
N LEU A 325 24.65 17.61 -32.71
CA LEU A 325 26.01 17.35 -33.21
C LEU A 325 26.35 15.86 -33.11
N LEU A 326 25.88 15.22 -32.04
CA LEU A 326 25.91 13.78 -31.88
C LEU A 326 24.49 13.27 -31.99
N LYS A 327 24.30 12.16 -32.71
CA LYS A 327 23.06 11.39 -32.58
C LYS A 327 22.98 10.91 -31.15
N GLU A 328 21.97 11.36 -30.43
CA GLU A 328 21.64 10.82 -29.12
C GLU A 328 21.33 9.34 -29.31
N LYS A 329 22.11 8.44 -28.69
CA LYS A 329 21.61 7.10 -28.45
C LYS A 329 20.68 7.25 -27.27
N ILE A 330 19.45 7.64 -27.60
CA ILE A 330 18.34 7.53 -26.69
C ILE A 330 18.21 6.03 -26.40
N ASN A 331 18.82 5.57 -25.32
CA ASN A 331 18.53 4.24 -24.76
C ASN A 331 17.11 4.19 -24.17
N ASN A 332 16.35 5.29 -24.26
CA ASN A 332 14.96 5.31 -23.88
C ASN A 332 14.15 4.49 -24.91
N GLU A 333 13.92 3.22 -24.57
CA GLU A 333 12.53 2.79 -24.47
C GLU A 333 11.82 3.79 -23.52
N ASN A 334 11.42 4.95 -24.02
CA ASN A 334 10.42 5.75 -23.34
C ASN A 334 9.15 4.91 -23.42
N GLN A 335 8.97 4.03 -22.42
CA GLN A 335 7.80 3.20 -22.28
C GLN A 335 6.62 4.17 -22.22
N ARG A 336 5.88 4.25 -23.32
CA ARG A 336 4.71 5.12 -23.37
C ARG A 336 3.72 4.56 -22.37
N LEU A 337 3.22 5.43 -21.49
CA LEU A 337 2.05 5.13 -20.68
C LEU A 337 0.95 4.60 -21.61
N ILE A 338 0.54 3.35 -21.42
CA ILE A 338 -0.60 2.82 -22.14
C ILE A 338 -1.85 3.50 -21.59
N VAL A 339 -2.44 4.36 -22.41
CA VAL A 339 -3.80 4.87 -22.19
C VAL A 339 -4.75 3.66 -22.23
N SER A 340 -5.59 3.57 -21.20
CA SER A 340 -6.43 2.47 -20.68
C SER A 340 -6.85 1.30 -21.56
N ASP A 341 -6.96 1.44 -22.87
CA ASP A 341 -7.75 0.53 -23.70
C ASP A 341 -6.97 -0.68 -24.23
N ALA A 342 -5.65 -0.73 -24.03
CA ALA A 342 -4.77 -1.77 -24.59
C ALA A 342 -4.03 -2.63 -23.55
N ILE A 343 -4.31 -2.48 -22.24
CA ILE A 343 -3.84 -3.52 -21.32
C ILE A 343 -4.67 -4.76 -21.56
N GLU A 344 -4.00 -5.86 -21.91
CA GLU A 344 -4.63 -7.16 -22.06
C GLU A 344 -5.40 -7.47 -20.77
N VAL A 345 -6.74 -7.41 -20.87
CA VAL A 345 -7.66 -7.85 -19.81
C VAL A 345 -7.27 -9.25 -19.33
N ASP A 346 -6.71 -10.07 -20.22
CA ASP A 346 -6.18 -11.39 -19.93
C ASP A 346 -5.01 -11.39 -18.93
N TYR A 347 -4.13 -10.38 -18.96
CA TYR A 347 -3.09 -10.23 -17.96
C TYR A 347 -3.69 -9.87 -16.58
N ILE A 348 -4.65 -8.95 -16.51
CA ILE A 348 -5.32 -8.61 -15.25
C ILE A 348 -6.08 -9.83 -14.70
N LYS A 349 -6.76 -10.59 -15.57
CA LYS A 349 -7.41 -11.85 -15.20
C LYS A 349 -6.41 -12.89 -14.68
N SER A 350 -5.19 -12.93 -15.22
CA SER A 350 -4.13 -13.82 -14.71
C SER A 350 -3.68 -13.46 -13.28
N LEU A 351 -3.94 -12.22 -12.85
CA LEU A 351 -3.73 -11.73 -11.48
C LEU A 351 -4.99 -11.89 -10.59
N LEU A 352 -6.07 -12.49 -11.07
CA LEU A 352 -7.18 -12.79 -10.17
C LEU A 352 -6.85 -14.01 -9.32
N LEU A 353 -7.15 -13.91 -8.03
CA LEU A 353 -7.10 -15.06 -7.13
C LEU A 353 -8.48 -15.74 -7.13
N PRO A 354 -8.57 -17.03 -6.77
CA PRO A 354 -9.85 -17.69 -6.61
C PRO A 354 -10.74 -16.94 -5.61
N ILE A 355 -12.03 -16.79 -5.93
CA ILE A 355 -13.00 -16.24 -4.98
C ILE A 355 -13.00 -17.11 -3.71
N PRO A 356 -12.83 -16.51 -2.51
CA PRO A 356 -12.82 -17.24 -1.25
C PRO A 356 -14.09 -18.05 -1.00
N ASP A 357 -13.95 -19.21 -0.33
CA ASP A 357 -15.07 -20.08 0.01
C ASP A 357 -16.14 -19.39 0.86
N PHE A 358 -15.76 -18.42 1.71
CA PHE A 358 -16.72 -17.67 2.51
C PHE A 358 -17.63 -16.78 1.67
N ILE A 359 -17.12 -16.22 0.56
CA ILE A 359 -17.90 -15.42 -0.37
C ILE A 359 -18.82 -16.34 -1.18
N LYS A 360 -18.28 -17.44 -1.73
CA LYS A 360 -19.07 -18.43 -2.51
C LYS A 360 -20.20 -19.02 -1.68
N SER A 361 -19.90 -19.41 -0.45
CA SER A 361 -20.89 -19.98 0.48
C SER A 361 -22.04 -19.01 0.76
N LEU A 362 -21.73 -17.70 0.85
CA LEU A 362 -22.73 -16.67 1.05
C LEU A 362 -23.51 -16.37 -0.23
N LEU A 363 -22.87 -16.32 -1.40
CA LEU A 363 -23.56 -16.16 -2.69
C LEU A 363 -24.59 -17.26 -2.89
N SER A 364 -24.16 -18.51 -2.72
CA SER A 364 -25.03 -19.70 -2.77
C SER A 364 -26.18 -19.60 -1.77
N TYR A 365 -25.90 -19.18 -0.53
CA TYR A 365 -26.92 -18.98 0.50
C TYR A 365 -27.95 -17.89 0.13
N CYS A 366 -27.49 -16.79 -0.45
CA CYS A 366 -28.34 -15.68 -0.90
C CYS A 366 -29.06 -15.96 -2.23
N HIS A 367 -28.85 -17.13 -2.84
CA HIS A 367 -29.31 -17.44 -4.20
C HIS A 367 -28.81 -16.42 -5.24
N ILE A 368 -27.59 -15.92 -5.06
CA ILE A 368 -26.89 -15.07 -6.02
C ILE A 368 -25.97 -15.97 -6.85
N ASP A 369 -25.90 -15.69 -8.14
CA ASP A 369 -25.01 -16.37 -9.08
C ASP A 369 -23.56 -16.37 -8.58
N GLU A 370 -22.89 -17.53 -8.60
CA GLU A 370 -21.48 -17.65 -8.17
C GLU A 370 -20.55 -16.84 -9.07
N ASP A 371 -20.93 -16.67 -10.34
CA ASP A 371 -20.21 -15.84 -11.32
C ASP A 371 -20.49 -14.33 -11.15
N TYR A 372 -21.23 -13.92 -10.12
CA TYR A 372 -21.62 -12.52 -9.93
C TYR A 372 -20.40 -11.59 -9.89
N ILE A 373 -19.34 -12.00 -9.16
CA ILE A 373 -18.11 -11.21 -9.07
C ILE A 373 -17.49 -11.07 -10.47
N ASP A 374 -17.25 -12.17 -11.17
CA ASP A 374 -16.62 -12.15 -12.49
C ASP A 374 -17.39 -11.33 -13.53
N LYS A 375 -18.73 -11.31 -13.43
CA LYS A 375 -19.62 -10.53 -14.32
C LYS A 375 -19.62 -9.03 -14.02
N HIS A 376 -19.32 -8.63 -12.78
CA HIS A 376 -19.39 -7.23 -12.33
C HIS A 376 -18.02 -6.63 -11.99
N LEU A 377 -16.94 -7.37 -12.19
CA LEU A 377 -15.58 -6.84 -12.06
C LEU A 377 -15.34 -5.76 -13.11
N ASP A 378 -15.07 -4.55 -12.63
CA ASP A 378 -14.52 -3.48 -13.44
C ASP A 378 -12.99 -3.66 -13.49
N TYR A 379 -12.48 -4.14 -14.62
CA TYR A 379 -11.05 -4.40 -14.81
C TYR A 379 -10.19 -3.13 -14.76
N ALA A 380 -10.74 -1.96 -15.13
CA ALA A 380 -10.02 -0.69 -15.02
C ALA A 380 -9.85 -0.30 -13.55
N HIS A 381 -10.92 -0.42 -12.77
CA HIS A 381 -10.88 -0.19 -11.33
C HIS A 381 -10.02 -1.24 -10.60
N LEU A 382 -10.09 -2.51 -10.98
CA LEU A 382 -9.23 -3.56 -10.44
C LEU A 382 -7.75 -3.30 -10.74
N ARG A 383 -7.41 -2.86 -11.96
CA ARG A 383 -6.05 -2.43 -12.31
C ARG A 383 -5.59 -1.31 -11.37
N TRP A 384 -6.44 -0.33 -11.14
CA TRP A 384 -6.16 0.77 -10.20
C TRP A 384 -5.91 0.23 -8.78
N GLU A 385 -6.78 -0.62 -8.25
CA GLU A 385 -6.65 -1.26 -6.93
C GLU A 385 -5.34 -2.05 -6.77
N LEU A 386 -4.96 -2.83 -7.79
CA LEU A 386 -3.70 -3.56 -7.81
C LEU A 386 -2.50 -2.62 -7.83
N LEU A 387 -2.54 -1.56 -8.64
CA LEU A 387 -1.48 -0.54 -8.70
C LEU A 387 -1.31 0.17 -7.37
N VAL A 388 -2.39 0.57 -6.70
CA VAL A 388 -2.37 1.12 -5.33
C VAL A 388 -1.69 0.14 -4.39
N THR A 389 -2.15 -1.12 -4.39
CA THR A 389 -1.66 -2.18 -3.50
C THR A 389 -0.15 -2.38 -3.65
N PHE A 390 0.33 -2.54 -4.88
CA PHE A 390 1.74 -2.77 -5.15
C PHE A 390 2.61 -1.52 -4.96
N TYR A 391 2.09 -0.33 -5.27
CA TYR A 391 2.77 0.92 -4.97
C TYR A 391 3.08 1.01 -3.47
N TYR A 392 2.11 0.72 -2.61
CA TYR A 392 2.34 0.74 -1.18
C TYR A 392 3.33 -0.33 -0.72
N LEU A 393 3.24 -1.55 -1.27
CA LEU A 393 4.22 -2.59 -0.97
C LEU A 393 5.64 -2.09 -1.26
N ILE A 394 5.88 -1.51 -2.42
CA ILE A 394 7.22 -1.06 -2.82
C ILE A 394 7.69 0.17 -2.02
N TYR A 395 6.81 1.14 -1.74
CA TYR A 395 7.22 2.47 -1.26
C TYR A 395 6.91 2.78 0.22
N SER A 396 6.16 1.92 0.92
CA SER A 396 5.79 2.11 2.34
C SER A 396 6.96 2.21 3.33
N ASP A 397 8.13 1.64 3.01
CA ASP A 397 9.30 1.64 3.91
C ASP A 397 10.03 3.00 3.96
N THR A 398 9.70 3.91 3.05
CA THR A 398 10.31 5.24 3.07
C THR A 398 9.65 6.08 4.15
N ASN A 399 10.32 6.26 5.29
CA ASN A 399 9.98 7.19 6.40
C ASN A 399 9.72 8.65 5.97
N SER A 400 9.71 8.96 4.67
CA SER A 400 9.21 10.21 4.15
C SER A 400 7.71 10.29 4.42
N GLY A 401 7.23 11.39 4.99
CA GLY A 401 5.79 11.71 5.14
C GLY A 401 5.00 11.78 3.83
N ALA A 402 5.51 11.23 2.72
CA ALA A 402 4.90 11.12 1.42
C ALA A 402 3.65 10.21 1.40
N LEU A 403 3.43 9.40 2.44
CA LEU A 403 2.20 8.63 2.63
C LEU A 403 0.94 9.49 2.83
N GLN A 404 1.07 10.80 3.10
CA GLN A 404 -0.08 11.68 3.33
C GLN A 404 -0.83 12.08 2.04
N ASN A 405 -0.21 11.95 0.87
CA ASN A 405 -0.85 12.26 -0.40
C ASN A 405 -1.05 10.98 -1.20
N LEU A 406 -2.16 10.30 -0.92
CA LEU A 406 -2.64 9.22 -1.75
C LEU A 406 -2.77 9.70 -3.19
N PRO A 407 -2.17 8.99 -4.16
CA PRO A 407 -2.48 9.25 -5.55
C PRO A 407 -3.99 9.08 -5.75
N LYS A 408 -4.62 10.10 -6.31
CA LYS A 408 -5.99 10.02 -6.79
C LYS A 408 -6.04 9.05 -7.97
N GLU A 409 -7.20 8.51 -8.25
CA GLU A 409 -7.44 7.64 -9.41
C GLU A 409 -6.89 8.23 -10.71
N GLU A 410 -7.08 9.55 -10.89
CA GLU A 410 -6.63 10.31 -12.05
C GLU A 410 -5.10 10.43 -12.21
N ASN A 411 -4.32 10.26 -11.14
CA ASN A 411 -2.87 10.53 -11.17
C ASN A 411 -2.01 9.33 -10.75
N ILE A 412 -2.60 8.19 -10.39
CA ILE A 412 -1.80 7.06 -9.91
C ILE A 412 -0.79 6.57 -10.95
N LEU A 413 -1.20 6.54 -12.23
CA LEU A 413 -0.33 6.08 -13.30
C LEU A 413 0.88 7.01 -13.47
N SER A 414 0.67 8.32 -13.44
CA SER A 414 1.77 9.30 -13.56
C SER A 414 2.68 9.30 -12.34
N VAL A 415 2.13 9.13 -11.14
CA VAL A 415 2.92 9.04 -9.89
C VAL A 415 3.78 7.77 -9.89
N ILE A 416 3.22 6.62 -10.28
CA ILE A 416 3.97 5.36 -10.37
C ILE A 416 5.03 5.45 -11.48
N ASP A 417 4.66 5.96 -12.65
CA ASP A 417 5.58 6.12 -13.78
C ASP A 417 6.76 7.02 -13.44
N GLN A 418 6.50 8.20 -12.86
CA GLN A 418 7.57 9.10 -12.40
C GLN A 418 8.52 8.40 -11.42
N ARG A 419 8.00 7.54 -10.54
CA ARG A 419 8.82 6.79 -9.59
C ARG A 419 9.63 5.68 -10.26
N LEU A 420 9.03 4.91 -11.16
CA LEU A 420 9.71 3.88 -11.94
C LEU A 420 10.81 4.48 -12.82
N GLN A 421 10.56 5.66 -13.39
CA GLN A 421 11.53 6.40 -14.19
C GLN A 421 12.60 7.09 -13.33
N SER A 422 12.28 7.61 -12.14
CA SER A 422 13.27 8.29 -11.28
C SER A 422 14.42 7.39 -10.83
N GLY A 423 14.22 6.06 -10.84
CA GLY A 423 15.27 5.07 -10.58
C GLY A 423 16.09 4.70 -11.82
N LYS A 424 15.61 5.03 -13.02
CA LYS A 424 16.33 4.89 -14.28
C LYS A 424 17.00 6.25 -14.53
N GLU A 425 18.25 6.42 -14.12
CA GLU A 425 19.01 7.60 -14.57
C GLU A 425 18.86 7.67 -16.09
N HIS A 426 18.28 8.75 -16.62
CA HIS A 426 18.27 9.03 -18.05
C HIS A 426 19.73 9.29 -18.46
N VAL A 427 20.50 8.22 -18.61
CA VAL A 427 21.82 8.26 -19.22
C VAL A 427 21.55 8.42 -20.70
N VAL A 428 21.43 9.67 -21.14
CA VAL A 428 21.57 10.00 -22.55
C VAL A 428 22.99 9.60 -22.93
N ASP A 429 23.12 8.44 -23.55
CA ASP A 429 24.40 7.95 -24.02
C ASP A 429 24.65 8.57 -25.39
N TYR A 430 25.83 9.13 -25.56
CA TYR A 430 26.24 9.69 -26.83
C TYR A 430 27.28 8.75 -27.44
N ASP A 431 27.25 8.57 -28.75
CA ASP A 431 28.31 7.82 -29.43
C ASP A 431 29.61 8.64 -29.41
N TYR A 432 30.41 8.47 -28.35
CA TYR A 432 31.72 9.11 -28.19
C TYR A 432 32.80 8.41 -29.03
N SER A 433 32.53 8.16 -30.31
CA SER A 433 33.57 7.76 -31.26
C SER A 433 34.67 8.83 -31.31
N THR A 434 35.90 8.45 -31.66
CA THR A 434 37.02 9.41 -31.72
C THR A 434 36.73 10.59 -32.67
N GLU A 435 36.00 10.34 -33.76
CA GLU A 435 35.60 11.38 -34.72
C GLU A 435 34.56 12.33 -34.14
N ASN A 436 33.56 11.79 -33.44
CA ASN A 436 32.52 12.56 -32.75
C ASN A 436 33.10 13.42 -31.61
N ILE A 437 34.03 12.86 -30.83
CA ILE A 437 34.75 13.61 -29.80
C ILE A 437 35.51 14.78 -30.43
N ARG A 438 36.23 14.55 -31.53
CA ARG A 438 36.96 15.61 -32.25
C ARG A 438 36.02 16.68 -32.78
N LEU A 439 34.89 16.30 -33.37
CA LEU A 439 33.90 17.23 -33.91
C LEU A 439 33.32 18.13 -32.82
N VAL A 440 32.80 17.54 -31.74
CA VAL A 440 32.20 18.34 -30.65
C VAL A 440 33.26 19.19 -29.95
N SER A 441 34.48 18.66 -29.78
CA SER A 441 35.59 19.44 -29.22
C SER A 441 35.93 20.64 -30.12
N TYR A 442 36.07 20.40 -31.43
CA TYR A 442 36.34 21.46 -32.40
C TYR A 442 35.25 22.54 -32.36
N VAL A 443 33.98 22.16 -32.37
CA VAL A 443 32.86 23.11 -32.34
C VAL A 443 32.87 23.90 -31.03
N ALA A 444 32.99 23.24 -29.88
CA ALA A 444 33.02 23.91 -28.58
C ALA A 444 34.19 24.91 -28.48
N LEU A 445 35.38 24.49 -28.92
CA LEU A 445 36.57 25.33 -28.87
C LEU A 445 36.51 26.52 -29.85
N ASN A 446 35.72 26.42 -30.92
CA ASN A 446 35.54 27.49 -31.90
C ASN A 446 34.29 28.36 -31.69
N CYS A 447 33.43 28.11 -30.68
CA CYS A 447 32.34 29.02 -30.34
C CYS A 447 32.85 30.45 -30.09
N LYS A 448 32.25 31.49 -30.70
CA LYS A 448 32.67 32.88 -30.49
C LYS A 448 32.21 33.43 -29.13
N THR A 449 31.15 32.88 -28.58
CA THR A 449 30.55 33.22 -27.27
C THR A 449 30.82 32.14 -26.22
N LEU A 450 30.84 32.59 -24.95
CA LEU A 450 30.97 31.71 -23.79
C LEU A 450 29.66 30.96 -23.53
N GLU A 451 28.53 31.58 -23.88
CA GLU A 451 27.18 31.02 -23.83
C GLU A 451 27.07 29.79 -24.72
N GLY A 452 27.52 29.88 -25.98
CA GLY A 452 27.56 28.74 -26.91
C GLY A 452 28.45 27.61 -26.42
N PHE A 453 29.64 27.95 -25.89
CA PHE A 453 30.55 26.96 -25.30
C PHE A 453 29.92 26.26 -24.07
N ALA A 454 29.41 27.02 -23.10
CA ALA A 454 28.80 26.49 -21.89
C ALA A 454 27.52 25.69 -22.19
N GLY A 455 26.79 26.05 -23.24
CA GLY A 455 25.68 25.30 -23.79
C GLY A 455 26.10 23.90 -24.21
N LEU A 456 27.10 23.80 -25.09
CA LEU A 456 27.64 22.52 -25.57
C LEU A 456 28.21 21.66 -24.44
N MET A 457 28.89 22.27 -23.46
CA MET A 457 29.38 21.54 -22.29
C MET A 457 28.25 20.97 -21.44
N ARG A 458 27.17 21.72 -21.23
CA ARG A 458 25.99 21.21 -20.49
C ARG A 458 25.30 20.07 -21.24
N LYS A 459 25.21 20.16 -22.58
CA LYS A 459 24.57 19.14 -23.41
C LYS A 459 25.37 17.84 -23.47
N TYR A 460 26.67 17.92 -23.81
CA TYR A 460 27.49 16.75 -24.10
C TYR A 460 28.46 16.35 -22.98
N CYS A 461 28.59 17.14 -21.91
CA CYS A 461 29.50 16.88 -20.79
C CYS A 461 28.87 17.26 -19.44
N SER A 462 27.58 16.98 -19.23
CA SER A 462 26.82 17.39 -18.04
C SER A 462 27.44 16.98 -16.69
N GLN A 463 28.21 15.89 -16.68
CA GLN A 463 28.88 15.36 -15.49
C GLN A 463 30.35 15.81 -15.36
N CYS A 464 30.86 16.64 -16.28
CA CYS A 464 32.26 17.10 -16.39
C CYS A 464 33.29 15.95 -16.30
N ARG A 465 32.97 14.82 -16.93
CA ARG A 465 33.81 13.61 -16.96
C ARG A 465 33.70 12.92 -18.32
N GLY A 466 34.63 12.02 -18.62
CA GLY A 466 34.62 11.21 -19.83
C GLY A 466 35.49 11.78 -20.97
N PRO A 467 35.59 11.05 -22.08
CA PRO A 467 36.61 11.29 -23.10
C PRO A 467 36.43 12.63 -23.84
N LEU A 468 35.20 13.10 -24.03
CA LEU A 468 34.93 14.41 -24.62
C LEU A 468 35.41 15.56 -23.73
N PHE A 469 35.07 15.53 -22.43
CA PHE A 469 35.53 16.53 -21.47
C PHE A 469 37.06 16.55 -21.41
N THR A 470 37.69 15.37 -21.35
CA THR A 470 39.15 15.24 -21.35
C THR A 470 39.79 15.85 -22.61
N GLU A 471 39.21 15.64 -23.79
CA GLU A 471 39.74 16.18 -25.03
C GLU A 471 39.63 17.72 -25.09
N ILE A 472 38.47 18.27 -24.73
CA ILE A 472 38.25 19.72 -24.67
C ILE A 472 39.23 20.36 -23.67
N PHE A 473 39.36 19.75 -22.49
CA PHE A 473 40.25 20.22 -21.45
C PHE A 473 41.72 20.19 -21.89
N LYS A 474 42.17 19.08 -22.51
CA LYS A 474 43.53 18.97 -23.07
C LYS A 474 43.82 20.05 -24.10
N GLN A 475 42.87 20.36 -24.99
CA GLN A 475 43.08 21.37 -26.03
C GLN A 475 43.09 22.81 -25.46
N LEU A 476 42.30 23.08 -24.42
CA LEU A 476 42.33 24.37 -23.71
C LEU A 476 43.62 24.58 -22.91
N LEU A 477 44.25 23.51 -22.42
CA LEU A 477 45.51 23.56 -21.66
C LEU A 477 46.78 23.62 -22.51
N ARG A 478 46.70 23.39 -23.83
CA ARG A 478 47.90 23.53 -24.67
C ARG A 478 48.41 24.96 -24.56
N PRO A 479 49.71 25.17 -24.26
CA PRO A 479 50.31 26.49 -24.26
C PRO A 479 50.02 27.18 -25.59
N ASP A 480 49.84 28.50 -25.54
CA ASP A 480 49.54 29.30 -26.74
C ASP A 480 50.82 29.37 -27.59
N ASP A 481 51.09 28.30 -28.34
CA ASP A 481 52.30 28.16 -29.16
C ASP A 481 52.30 29.11 -30.37
N ASN A 482 51.17 29.78 -30.65
CA ASN A 482 51.06 30.81 -31.67
C ASN A 482 51.12 32.21 -31.05
N GLU A 483 52.31 32.82 -31.05
CA GLU A 483 52.47 34.24 -30.73
C GLU A 483 51.61 35.16 -31.62
N ASN A 484 51.22 34.67 -32.80
CA ASN A 484 50.40 35.37 -33.80
C ASN A 484 48.88 35.35 -33.56
N ASP A 485 48.38 34.63 -32.55
CA ASP A 485 46.95 34.66 -32.24
C ASP A 485 46.56 36.03 -31.69
N SER A 486 45.49 36.60 -32.26
CA SER A 486 44.98 37.92 -31.85
C SER A 486 44.70 37.95 -30.34
N VAL A 487 44.89 39.11 -29.70
CA VAL A 487 44.62 39.30 -28.25
C VAL A 487 43.19 38.84 -27.89
N ALA A 488 42.21 39.02 -28.79
CA ALA A 488 40.84 38.54 -28.62
C ALA A 488 40.70 37.01 -28.59
N ALA A 489 41.51 36.28 -29.36
CA ALA A 489 41.55 34.82 -29.36
C ALA A 489 42.18 34.25 -28.07
N LYS A 490 43.20 34.93 -27.53
CA LYS A 490 43.82 34.55 -26.24
C LYS A 490 42.89 34.78 -25.05
N ILE A 491 42.12 35.88 -25.08
CA ILE A 491 41.12 36.20 -24.05
C ILE A 491 39.98 35.15 -24.05
N THR A 492 39.47 34.78 -25.23
CA THR A 492 38.38 33.78 -25.33
C THR A 492 38.78 32.38 -24.87
N LYS A 493 40.02 31.93 -25.13
CA LYS A 493 40.51 30.61 -24.63
C LYS A 493 40.67 30.59 -23.11
N LYS A 494 41.07 31.71 -22.49
CA LYS A 494 41.13 31.86 -21.04
C LYS A 494 39.73 31.84 -20.41
N ASP A 495 38.78 32.56 -20.99
CA ASP A 495 37.43 32.62 -20.44
C ASP A 495 36.69 31.28 -20.60
N LYS A 496 36.94 30.53 -21.69
CA LYS A 496 36.44 29.16 -21.85
C LYS A 496 37.04 28.20 -20.83
N ARG A 497 38.31 28.34 -20.46
CA ARG A 497 38.94 27.58 -19.36
C ARG A 497 38.24 27.86 -18.03
N ILE A 498 37.99 29.14 -17.74
CA ILE A 498 37.28 29.55 -16.52
C ILE A 498 35.86 28.98 -16.54
N ALA A 499 35.13 29.12 -17.65
CA ALA A 499 33.78 28.58 -17.79
C ALA A 499 33.74 27.05 -17.64
N LEU A 500 34.74 26.35 -18.16
CA LEU A 500 34.86 24.90 -18.03
C LEU A 500 35.10 24.44 -16.58
N ILE A 501 35.95 25.16 -15.84
CA ILE A 501 36.32 24.81 -14.46
C ILE A 501 35.24 25.23 -13.47
N THR A 502 34.62 26.39 -13.67
CA THR A 502 33.67 27.02 -12.74
C THR A 502 32.22 26.71 -13.06
N ASN A 503 31.93 26.24 -14.28
CA ASN A 503 30.58 26.12 -14.84
C ASN A 503 29.80 27.46 -14.81
N GLN A 504 30.50 28.60 -14.82
CA GLN A 504 29.94 29.95 -14.81
C GLN A 504 30.43 30.74 -16.03
N ILE A 505 29.56 31.56 -16.61
CA ILE A 505 29.93 32.49 -17.68
C ILE A 505 30.31 33.81 -17.03
N PRO A 506 31.57 34.27 -17.11
CA PRO A 506 31.95 35.58 -16.60
C PRO A 506 31.30 36.67 -17.47
N THR A 507 30.24 37.32 -16.98
CA THR A 507 29.62 38.46 -17.68
C THR A 507 30.52 39.68 -17.60
N THR A 508 30.91 40.23 -18.75
CA THR A 508 31.87 41.36 -18.89
C THR A 508 31.40 42.71 -18.36
N THR A 509 30.21 42.81 -17.76
CA THR A 509 29.59 44.07 -17.32
C THR A 509 29.17 44.07 -15.86
N THR A 510 30.02 43.63 -14.92
CA THR A 510 30.05 44.18 -13.54
C THR A 510 31.25 43.67 -12.73
N ILE A 511 32.37 44.38 -12.79
CA ILE A 511 33.26 44.50 -11.63
C ILE A 511 32.71 45.67 -10.79
N LYS A 512 31.74 45.37 -9.93
CA LYS A 512 31.39 46.17 -8.74
C LYS A 512 31.26 45.21 -7.56
N PRO A 513 31.61 45.63 -6.33
CA PRO A 513 31.71 44.72 -5.20
C PRO A 513 30.34 44.15 -4.82
N PHE A 514 30.18 42.84 -5.00
CA PHE A 514 29.00 42.08 -4.59
C PHE A 514 28.87 42.06 -3.05
N TYR A 515 28.00 42.89 -2.51
CA TYR A 515 27.44 42.79 -1.15
C TYR A 515 25.99 42.25 -1.25
N ASN A 516 25.84 40.92 -1.30
CA ASN A 516 24.71 40.14 -0.76
C ASN A 516 24.66 38.74 -1.40
N MET A 517 25.30 37.76 -0.76
CA MET A 517 25.10 36.33 -1.04
C MET A 517 24.54 35.65 0.23
N LYS A 518 23.24 35.80 0.48
CA LYS A 518 22.55 35.03 1.54
C LYS A 518 21.61 33.94 1.01
N ASN A 519 21.29 33.90 -0.28
CA ASN A 519 20.21 33.06 -0.80
C ASN A 519 20.59 32.03 -1.88
N TYR A 520 21.87 31.76 -2.12
CA TYR A 520 22.25 30.62 -2.96
C TYR A 520 22.50 29.38 -2.10
N GLN A 521 21.70 28.34 -2.34
CA GLN A 521 21.84 27.02 -1.74
C GLN A 521 23.22 26.43 -2.07
N ARG A 522 23.86 25.87 -1.03
CA ARG A 522 25.08 25.07 -1.12
C ARG A 522 24.85 23.87 -2.05
N GLN A 523 25.39 23.90 -3.26
CA GLN A 523 25.82 22.66 -3.92
C GLN A 523 27.21 22.33 -3.39
N SER A 524 27.30 21.26 -2.59
CA SER A 524 28.58 20.66 -2.22
C SER A 524 29.28 20.21 -3.50
N TYR A 525 30.35 20.87 -3.90
CA TYR A 525 31.25 20.33 -4.90
C TYR A 525 31.86 19.04 -4.33
N TYR A 526 31.81 17.95 -5.09
CA TYR A 526 32.42 16.67 -4.72
C TYR A 526 33.95 16.77 -4.87
N ASP A 527 34.69 16.43 -3.81
CA ASP A 527 36.16 16.49 -3.70
C ASP A 527 36.90 15.74 -4.83
N GLU A 528 36.32 14.66 -5.38
CA GLU A 528 36.94 13.86 -6.46
C GLU A 528 37.23 14.65 -7.75
N ARG A 529 36.51 15.76 -7.99
CA ARG A 529 36.68 16.60 -9.19
C ARG A 529 37.94 17.45 -9.15
N MET A 530 38.41 17.82 -7.96
CA MET A 530 39.60 18.66 -7.80
C MET A 530 40.88 17.85 -7.89
N ASP A 531 40.92 16.64 -7.32
CA ASP A 531 42.11 15.79 -7.34
C ASP A 531 42.53 15.40 -8.77
N SER A 532 41.54 15.11 -9.64
CA SER A 532 41.78 14.85 -11.08
C SER A 532 42.28 16.10 -11.83
N LEU A 533 41.92 17.29 -11.36
CA LEU A 533 42.34 18.58 -11.93
C LEU A 533 43.79 18.92 -11.52
N TYR A 534 44.15 18.61 -10.27
CA TYR A 534 45.50 18.79 -9.71
C TYR A 534 46.51 17.78 -10.29
N GLU A 535 46.09 16.58 -10.70
CA GLU A 535 46.97 15.64 -11.43
C GLU A 535 47.31 16.13 -12.85
N PHE A 536 46.44 16.94 -13.47
CA PHE A 536 46.58 17.35 -14.87
C PHE A 536 47.23 18.72 -15.09
N ILE A 537 47.18 19.61 -14.10
CA ILE A 537 47.73 20.98 -14.18
C ILE A 537 48.86 21.12 -13.16
N ASN A 538 49.99 21.70 -13.56
CA ASN A 538 51.08 22.01 -12.64
C ASN A 538 50.56 22.91 -11.51
N ASN A 539 50.86 22.59 -10.24
CA ASN A 539 50.25 23.22 -9.05
C ASN A 539 50.24 24.75 -9.08
N ASN A 540 51.21 25.37 -9.75
CA ASN A 540 51.35 26.82 -9.83
C ASN A 540 50.28 27.49 -10.71
N GLU A 541 49.81 26.88 -11.80
CA GLU A 541 48.82 27.48 -12.71
C GLU A 541 47.40 27.47 -12.10
N VAL A 542 47.03 26.40 -11.40
CA VAL A 542 45.75 26.36 -10.66
C VAL A 542 45.73 27.43 -9.56
N THR A 543 46.87 27.60 -8.89
CA THR A 543 47.04 28.60 -7.83
C THR A 543 47.03 30.03 -8.39
N GLU A 544 47.60 30.27 -9.57
CA GLU A 544 47.53 31.57 -10.28
C GLU A 544 46.11 31.91 -10.75
N ILE A 545 45.38 30.94 -11.31
CA ILE A 545 43.98 31.12 -11.71
C ILE A 545 43.10 31.45 -10.49
N GLN A 546 43.35 30.80 -9.36
CA GLN A 546 42.67 31.08 -8.09
C GLN A 546 43.03 32.46 -7.52
N LEU A 547 44.32 32.82 -7.51
CA LEU A 547 44.81 34.10 -6.96
C LEU A 547 44.36 35.32 -7.76
N HIS A 548 44.29 35.23 -9.09
CA HIS A 548 43.99 36.38 -9.94
C HIS A 548 42.51 36.61 -10.24
N HIS A 549 41.63 35.62 -10.03
CA HIS A 549 40.24 35.70 -10.50
C HIS A 549 39.17 35.38 -9.44
N LEU A 550 39.54 34.92 -8.26
CA LEU A 550 38.61 34.73 -7.14
C LEU A 550 38.95 35.73 -6.03
N GLU A 551 38.45 36.97 -6.13
CA GLU A 551 38.64 38.00 -5.09
C GLU A 551 37.89 37.72 -3.77
N LYS A 552 37.58 36.46 -3.41
CA LYS A 552 36.96 36.08 -2.13
C LYS A 552 37.39 34.70 -1.63
N ILE A 553 37.32 34.58 -0.29
CA ILE A 553 37.65 33.41 0.54
C ILE A 553 37.15 32.09 -0.07
N VAL A 554 38.09 31.22 -0.43
CA VAL A 554 37.81 29.83 -0.78
C VAL A 554 37.99 28.98 0.49
N VAL A 555 36.90 28.34 0.95
CA VAL A 555 36.99 27.41 2.08
C VAL A 555 37.55 26.09 1.58
N TYR A 556 38.75 25.75 2.03
CA TYR A 556 39.43 24.51 1.67
C TYR A 556 38.96 23.37 2.58
N CYS A 557 38.37 22.33 1.99
CA CYS A 557 38.11 21.06 2.66
C CYS A 557 39.10 20.04 2.11
N ARG A 558 40.11 19.66 2.90
CA ARG A 558 41.05 18.60 2.52
C ARG A 558 40.67 17.32 3.25
N GLY A 559 40.07 16.37 2.55
CA GLY A 559 39.93 15.01 3.05
C GLY A 559 41.32 14.35 3.08
N ARG A 560 41.91 14.15 4.26
CA ARG A 560 43.03 13.20 4.36
C ARG A 560 42.47 11.80 4.26
N SER A 561 42.82 11.08 3.19
CA SER A 561 42.73 9.62 3.22
C SER A 561 43.77 9.10 4.22
N THR A 562 43.29 8.47 5.28
CA THR A 562 44.13 7.58 6.09
C THR A 562 43.56 6.18 5.94
N LEU A 563 44.47 5.25 5.65
CA LEU A 563 44.31 3.80 5.54
C LEU A 563 43.41 3.19 6.65
N PRO A 564 42.85 1.99 6.42
CA PRO A 564 41.66 1.53 7.10
C PRO A 564 42.02 1.03 8.50
N ASP A 565 41.38 1.58 9.53
CA ASP A 565 41.29 0.88 10.80
C ASP A 565 39.90 0.92 11.41
N ARG A 566 39.52 -0.25 11.93
CA ARG A 566 38.17 -0.60 12.35
C ARG A 566 37.85 0.02 13.70
N LYS A 567 36.78 0.82 13.71
CA LYS A 567 35.73 0.98 14.74
C LYS A 567 35.45 2.45 15.02
N SER A 568 34.23 2.86 14.64
CA SER A 568 33.46 3.99 15.16
C SER A 568 34.26 5.26 15.46
N ARG A 569 34.26 6.22 14.53
CA ARG A 569 34.35 7.64 14.87
C ARG A 569 33.82 8.51 13.74
N LYS A 570 32.97 9.48 14.11
CA LYS A 570 32.49 10.57 13.27
C LYS A 570 33.67 11.22 12.55
N GLN A 571 33.61 11.33 11.23
CA GLN A 571 34.51 12.19 10.45
C GLN A 571 34.35 13.62 10.98
N ARG A 572 35.44 14.22 11.48
CA ARG A 572 35.50 15.67 11.71
C ARG A 572 36.27 16.26 10.54
N LEU A 573 35.57 17.04 9.72
CA LEU A 573 36.22 17.95 8.78
C LEU A 573 37.01 18.99 9.57
N HIS A 574 38.30 19.10 9.29
CA HIS A 574 39.09 20.25 9.67
C HIS A 574 39.10 21.23 8.50
N CYS A 575 38.35 22.32 8.62
CA CYS A 575 38.45 23.46 7.71
C CYS A 575 39.61 24.33 8.16
N TYR A 576 40.56 24.60 7.26
CA TYR A 576 41.55 25.65 7.47
C TYR A 576 41.07 26.90 6.74
N VAL A 577 41.02 28.02 7.46
CA VAL A 577 40.87 29.35 6.87
C VAL A 577 42.28 29.94 6.84
N LEU A 578 42.89 30.01 5.66
CA LEU A 578 44.10 30.79 5.45
C LEU A 578 43.67 32.23 5.15
N PHE A 579 44.23 33.19 5.88
CA PHE A 579 44.05 34.62 5.65
C PHE A 579 44.84 35.09 4.44
#